data_AF-A0A7G5GU37-F1
#
_entry.id   AF-A0A7G5GU37-F1
#
_cell.length_a   1.000
_cell.length_b   1.000
_cell.length_c   1.000
_cell.angle_alpha   90.00
_cell.angle_beta   90.00
_cell.angle_gamma   90.00
#
_symmetry.space_group_name_H-M   'P 1'
#
loop_
_entity.id
_entity.type
_entity.pdbx_description
1 polymer ?
#
loop_
_entity_poly.entity_id
_entity_poly.type
_entity_poly.pdbx_seq_one_letter_code
_entity_poly.pdbx_strand_id
1 'polypeptide(L)'
;MKLKTGKEEIAYLLEQVIEKYQLATGQRIVRNTNPKNYEEVAKTLSTISNELPNTAQQLGHDPYPPDPNPRQLEYPHRKYDITGVQLKDAYNRLVANPRSFLIDASYIYLYGIGRKGFEQNPLDSNLVEGSEASLTLLKDEQEALRQELAACRQELATTSTQLNAAFKKQKKTWVVGLLSTLAILVFVSAYWLSERMEWATIRNDLNILPYQPTQAEIDSLSGIWLYYTGAPQARGNDPNRYHQVANNLVEITYKNGYFTFYRHGANIDHIGYVQFESPSLVSIYSRVKNNTGKVESPIHALLRLDKGKGYLTSIATTWSFDTGKSNDMIGIRNVFIKQGNGGTLEEITNTPENANCHCKIMKWQSANRSKTFQLKYRLLDTLTDESLKKLIDEKSILLREPQEGLILTPESIQGQKR
;
A
#
# COMPACT_ATOMS: atom_id res chain seq x y z
N MET A 1 -24.37 83.65 10.23
CA MET A 1 -24.57 82.27 10.74
C MET A 1 -23.24 81.56 10.61
N LYS A 2 -22.89 80.60 11.50
CA LYS A 2 -21.58 79.94 11.41
C LYS A 2 -21.65 78.76 10.44
N LEU A 3 -20.97 78.89 9.30
CA LEU A 3 -20.83 77.79 8.34
C LEU A 3 -19.88 76.73 8.88
N LYS A 4 -20.08 75.48 8.47
CA LYS A 4 -19.11 74.40 8.66
C LYS A 4 -17.76 74.83 8.08
N THR A 5 -16.67 74.32 8.64
CA THR A 5 -15.31 74.64 8.18
C THR A 5 -14.48 73.37 8.01
N GLY A 6 -13.43 73.45 7.20
CA GLY A 6 -12.45 72.36 7.06
C GLY A 6 -13.02 71.13 6.35
N LYS A 7 -12.76 69.94 6.91
CA LYS A 7 -13.07 68.64 6.28
C LYS A 7 -14.54 68.43 5.96
N GLU A 8 -15.41 68.85 6.87
CA GLU A 8 -16.85 68.61 6.76
C GLU A 8 -17.49 69.51 5.70
N GLU A 9 -17.04 70.76 5.62
CA GLU A 9 -17.49 71.73 4.61
C GLU A 9 -17.11 71.26 3.20
N ILE A 10 -15.83 70.98 2.96
CA ILE A 10 -15.39 70.64 1.61
C ILE A 10 -15.89 69.28 1.13
N ALA A 11 -15.98 68.28 2.01
CA ALA A 11 -16.45 66.95 1.61
C ALA A 11 -17.93 67.00 1.18
N TYR A 12 -18.75 67.75 1.92
CA TYR A 12 -20.16 67.95 1.54
C TYR A 12 -20.29 68.76 0.24
N LEU A 13 -19.55 69.86 0.09
CA LEU A 13 -19.56 70.66 -1.13
C LEU A 13 -19.15 69.83 -2.35
N LEU A 14 -18.10 69.00 -2.23
CA LEU A 14 -17.64 68.16 -3.34
C LEU A 14 -18.61 67.04 -3.69
N GLU A 15 -19.30 66.44 -2.70
CA GLU A 15 -20.40 65.50 -2.96
C GLU A 15 -21.48 66.15 -3.83
N GLN A 16 -21.93 67.35 -3.44
CA GLN A 16 -22.95 68.11 -4.18
C GLN A 16 -22.44 68.61 -5.55
N VAL A 17 -21.16 69.02 -5.66
CA VAL A 17 -20.55 69.42 -6.93
C VAL A 17 -20.53 68.25 -7.90
N ILE A 18 -20.14 67.05 -7.43
CA ILE A 18 -20.12 65.85 -8.27
C ILE A 18 -21.53 65.48 -8.73
N GLU A 19 -22.54 65.57 -7.85
CA GLU A 19 -23.94 65.31 -8.22
C GLU A 19 -24.45 66.31 -9.26
N LYS A 20 -24.26 67.62 -9.03
CA LYS A 20 -24.65 68.67 -9.97
C LYS A 20 -23.94 68.51 -11.32
N TYR A 21 -22.66 68.15 -11.32
CA TYR A 21 -21.88 67.89 -12.52
C TYR A 21 -22.40 66.66 -13.30
N GLN A 22 -22.69 65.56 -12.60
CA GLN A 22 -23.24 64.35 -13.20
C GLN A 22 -24.61 64.61 -13.85
N LEU A 23 -25.45 65.40 -13.19
CA LEU A 23 -26.76 65.80 -13.71
C LEU A 23 -26.64 66.71 -14.94
N ALA A 24 -25.71 67.68 -14.92
CA ALA A 24 -25.54 68.64 -16.01
C ALA A 24 -24.88 68.04 -17.27
N THR A 25 -23.98 67.07 -17.11
CA THR A 25 -23.18 66.50 -18.21
C THR A 25 -23.60 65.09 -18.62
N GLY A 26 -24.36 64.37 -17.78
CA GLY A 26 -24.66 62.95 -17.96
C GLY A 26 -23.47 62.01 -17.71
N GLN A 27 -22.28 62.54 -17.39
CA GLN A 27 -21.08 61.74 -17.18
C GLN A 27 -21.00 61.22 -15.74
N ARG A 28 -21.06 59.90 -15.56
CA ARG A 28 -20.94 59.27 -14.23
C ARG A 28 -19.49 59.30 -13.73
N ILE A 29 -19.29 59.82 -12.52
CA ILE A 29 -17.99 59.84 -11.82
C ILE A 29 -17.88 58.62 -10.91
N VAL A 30 -16.82 57.82 -11.09
CA VAL A 30 -16.51 56.66 -10.23
C VAL A 30 -15.77 57.15 -8.98
N ARG A 31 -16.48 57.17 -7.85
CA ARG A 31 -16.04 57.72 -6.57
C ARG A 31 -15.12 56.75 -5.80
N ASN A 32 -13.91 56.53 -6.31
CA ASN A 32 -12.88 55.71 -5.64
C ASN A 32 -11.60 56.53 -5.42
N THR A 33 -10.50 55.89 -5.05
CA THR A 33 -9.21 56.55 -4.77
C THR A 33 -8.39 56.91 -6.02
N ASN A 34 -8.93 56.74 -7.24
CA ASN A 34 -8.23 57.10 -8.48
C ASN A 34 -8.42 58.59 -8.82
N PRO A 35 -7.35 59.41 -8.83
CA PRO A 35 -7.44 60.85 -9.14
C PRO A 35 -8.04 61.16 -10.52
N LYS A 36 -7.82 60.29 -11.52
CA LYS A 36 -8.29 60.51 -12.90
C LYS A 36 -9.81 60.62 -13.00
N ASN A 37 -10.53 59.97 -12.08
CA ASN A 37 -12.00 60.00 -12.09
C ASN A 37 -12.56 61.38 -11.75
N TYR A 38 -11.77 62.25 -11.12
CA TYR A 38 -12.19 63.59 -10.67
C TYR A 38 -11.68 64.70 -11.58
N GLU A 39 -10.89 64.36 -12.61
CA GLU A 39 -10.14 65.33 -13.43
C GLU A 39 -11.07 66.30 -14.17
N GLU A 40 -12.17 65.83 -14.75
CA GLU A 40 -13.10 66.68 -15.51
C GLU A 40 -13.90 67.63 -14.60
N VAL A 41 -14.24 67.18 -13.39
CA VAL A 41 -14.83 68.04 -12.35
C VAL A 41 -13.81 69.08 -11.90
N ALA A 42 -12.55 68.68 -11.73
CA ALA A 42 -11.46 69.55 -11.32
C ALA A 42 -11.17 70.64 -12.38
N LYS A 43 -11.19 70.31 -13.67
CA LYS A 43 -11.14 71.28 -14.78
C LYS A 43 -12.29 72.29 -14.74
N THR A 44 -13.50 71.81 -14.48
CA THR A 44 -14.69 72.67 -14.40
C THR A 44 -14.56 73.69 -13.27
N LEU A 45 -14.17 73.25 -12.08
CA LEU A 45 -13.89 74.15 -10.96
C LEU A 45 -12.69 75.05 -11.23
N SER A 46 -11.69 74.58 -11.97
CA SER A 46 -10.51 75.36 -12.36
C SER A 46 -10.85 76.54 -13.26
N THR A 47 -11.83 76.40 -14.14
CA THR A 47 -12.33 77.52 -14.95
C THR A 47 -12.89 78.63 -14.06
N ILE A 48 -13.58 78.26 -12.97
CA ILE A 48 -14.13 79.22 -12.01
C ILE A 48 -13.02 79.81 -11.14
N SER A 49 -12.13 78.98 -10.60
CA SER A 49 -11.11 79.43 -9.65
C SER A 49 -10.09 80.39 -10.28
N ASN A 50 -9.80 80.26 -11.58
CA ASN A 50 -8.89 81.19 -12.27
C ASN A 50 -9.52 82.56 -12.58
N GLU A 51 -10.85 82.70 -12.52
CA GLU A 51 -11.53 84.00 -12.66
C GLU A 51 -11.72 84.72 -11.31
N LEU A 52 -11.36 84.09 -10.19
CA LEU A 52 -11.47 84.68 -8.85
C LEU A 52 -10.74 86.04 -8.70
N PRO A 53 -9.54 86.27 -9.29
CA PRO A 53 -8.90 87.58 -9.18
C PRO A 53 -9.74 88.75 -9.72
N ASN A 54 -10.67 88.48 -10.63
CA ASN A 54 -11.47 89.50 -11.31
C ASN A 54 -12.92 89.61 -10.79
N THR A 55 -13.37 88.67 -9.96
CA THR A 55 -14.80 88.48 -9.65
C THR A 55 -15.18 88.71 -8.18
N ALA A 56 -14.22 89.07 -7.32
CA ALA A 56 -14.41 89.17 -5.87
C ALA A 56 -15.60 90.04 -5.42
N GLN A 57 -15.78 91.23 -6.02
CA GLN A 57 -16.89 92.11 -5.68
C GLN A 57 -18.23 91.63 -6.25
N GLN A 58 -18.22 91.00 -7.42
CA GLN A 58 -19.42 90.54 -8.11
C GLN A 58 -20.01 89.28 -7.46
N LEU A 59 -19.15 88.33 -7.10
CA LEU A 59 -19.56 87.00 -6.62
C LEU A 59 -19.48 86.87 -5.11
N GLY A 60 -18.94 87.85 -4.39
CA GLY A 60 -18.93 87.84 -2.92
C GLY A 60 -18.00 86.78 -2.35
N HIS A 61 -16.71 86.80 -2.71
CA HIS A 61 -15.66 86.02 -2.07
C HIS A 61 -14.47 86.91 -1.70
N ASP A 62 -13.47 86.34 -1.03
CA ASP A 62 -12.27 87.10 -0.67
C ASP A 62 -11.41 87.44 -1.91
N PRO A 63 -10.67 88.57 -1.92
CA PRO A 63 -9.89 88.98 -3.07
C PRO A 63 -8.66 88.07 -3.28
N TYR A 64 -8.46 87.61 -4.52
CA TYR A 64 -7.34 86.78 -4.91
C TYR A 64 -6.33 87.57 -5.76
N PRO A 65 -5.02 87.51 -5.49
CA PRO A 65 -4.03 88.27 -6.26
C PRO A 65 -3.91 87.72 -7.69
N PRO A 66 -3.76 88.58 -8.72
CA PRO A 66 -3.59 88.14 -10.11
C PRO A 66 -2.34 87.27 -10.29
N ASP A 67 -2.30 86.50 -11.37
CA ASP A 67 -1.12 85.70 -11.73
C ASP A 67 -0.01 86.63 -12.27
N PRO A 68 1.18 86.68 -11.64
CA PRO A 68 2.28 87.51 -12.12
C PRO A 68 2.95 86.97 -13.41
N ASN A 69 2.57 85.79 -13.90
CA ASN A 69 3.18 85.18 -15.08
C ASN A 69 2.55 85.68 -16.40
N PRO A 70 3.29 86.33 -17.32
CA PRO A 70 2.75 86.87 -18.57
C PRO A 70 2.55 85.82 -19.67
N ARG A 71 2.86 84.53 -19.43
CA ARG A 71 2.67 83.44 -20.41
C ARG A 71 1.27 82.83 -20.26
N GLN A 72 0.56 82.62 -21.37
CA GLN A 72 -0.69 81.85 -21.38
C GLN A 72 -0.36 80.37 -21.07
N LEU A 73 -0.63 79.95 -19.83
CA LEU A 73 -0.47 78.57 -19.38
C LEU A 73 -1.78 77.79 -19.59
N GLU A 74 -1.67 76.55 -20.05
CA GLU A 74 -2.79 75.61 -20.13
C GLU A 74 -3.01 74.90 -18.79
N TYR A 75 -4.21 74.37 -18.58
CA TYR A 75 -4.49 73.49 -17.43
C TYR A 75 -3.56 72.25 -17.47
N PRO A 76 -2.98 71.81 -16.34
CA PRO A 76 -3.21 72.24 -14.94
C PRO A 76 -2.11 73.18 -14.40
N HIS A 77 -1.57 74.09 -15.22
CA HIS A 77 -0.41 74.91 -14.85
C HIS A 77 -0.73 76.35 -14.45
N ARG A 78 -2.01 76.77 -14.46
CA ARG A 78 -2.42 78.12 -14.02
C ARG A 78 -2.43 78.20 -12.50
N LYS A 79 -2.19 79.39 -11.95
CA LYS A 79 -2.03 79.62 -10.49
C LYS A 79 -3.16 79.04 -9.62
N TYR A 80 -4.40 79.09 -10.10
CA TYR A 80 -5.57 78.63 -9.34
C TYR A 80 -6.17 77.33 -9.86
N ASP A 81 -5.45 76.55 -10.67
CA ASP A 81 -5.92 75.25 -11.11
C ASP A 81 -6.11 74.28 -9.94
N ILE A 82 -7.24 73.59 -9.97
CA ILE A 82 -7.64 72.50 -9.09
C ILE A 82 -7.38 71.20 -9.84
N THR A 83 -6.57 70.31 -9.27
CA THR A 83 -6.21 69.02 -9.89
C THR A 83 -7.12 67.89 -9.40
N GLY A 84 -7.26 66.81 -10.18
CA GLY A 84 -8.03 65.63 -9.77
C GLY A 84 -7.53 65.01 -8.46
N VAL A 85 -6.23 65.14 -8.15
CA VAL A 85 -5.65 64.71 -6.87
C VAL A 85 -6.19 65.54 -5.71
N GLN A 86 -6.21 66.87 -5.85
CA GLN A 86 -6.73 67.77 -4.82
C GLN A 86 -8.21 67.53 -4.56
N LEU A 87 -9.00 67.28 -5.61
CA LEU A 87 -10.42 67.00 -5.49
C LEU A 87 -10.67 65.63 -4.84
N LYS A 88 -9.93 64.59 -5.24
CA LYS A 88 -9.98 63.25 -4.64
C LYS A 88 -9.60 63.26 -3.16
N ASP A 89 -8.51 63.93 -2.78
CA ASP A 89 -8.06 63.96 -1.38
C ASP A 89 -9.01 64.77 -0.49
N ALA A 90 -9.57 65.87 -1.00
CA ALA A 90 -10.57 66.64 -0.28
C ALA A 90 -11.90 65.87 -0.12
N TYR A 91 -12.35 65.18 -1.18
CA TYR A 91 -13.54 64.34 -1.18
C TYR A 91 -13.45 63.20 -0.15
N ASN A 92 -12.31 62.49 -0.11
CA ASN A 92 -12.06 61.41 0.84
C ASN A 92 -11.67 61.88 2.26
N ARG A 93 -11.91 63.16 2.59
CA ARG A 93 -11.67 63.76 3.93
C ARG A 93 -10.21 63.69 4.41
N LEU A 94 -9.26 63.59 3.48
CA LEU A 94 -7.82 63.51 3.78
C LEU A 94 -7.19 64.89 4.01
N VAL A 95 -7.81 65.97 3.52
CA VAL A 95 -7.30 67.35 3.62
C VAL A 95 -7.93 68.08 4.81
N ALA A 96 -7.14 68.40 5.84
CA ALA A 96 -7.63 69.12 7.02
C ALA A 96 -8.02 70.58 6.72
N ASN A 97 -7.21 71.28 5.94
CA ASN A 97 -7.41 72.68 5.55
C ASN A 97 -7.48 72.79 4.02
N PRO A 98 -8.67 72.68 3.43
CA PRO A 98 -8.85 72.81 1.98
C PRO A 98 -8.43 74.20 1.51
N ARG A 99 -7.90 74.29 0.29
CA ARG A 99 -7.46 75.58 -0.29
C ARG A 99 -8.67 76.50 -0.48
N SER A 100 -8.56 77.77 -0.10
CA SER A 100 -9.69 78.71 -0.12
C SER A 100 -10.33 78.84 -1.51
N PHE A 101 -9.53 78.87 -2.58
CA PHE A 101 -10.05 78.96 -3.96
C PHE A 101 -10.84 77.72 -4.38
N LEU A 102 -10.57 76.54 -3.81
CA LEU A 102 -11.35 75.32 -4.06
C LEU A 102 -12.72 75.42 -3.38
N ILE A 103 -12.76 75.99 -2.17
CA ILE A 103 -13.99 76.21 -1.42
C ILE A 103 -14.86 77.23 -2.17
N ASP A 104 -14.30 78.40 -2.52
CA ASP A 104 -15.02 79.44 -3.26
C ASP A 104 -15.49 78.96 -4.64
N ALA A 105 -14.65 78.24 -5.39
CA ALA A 105 -15.07 77.66 -6.67
C ALA A 105 -16.22 76.65 -6.51
N SER A 106 -16.25 75.89 -5.41
CA SER A 106 -17.34 74.94 -5.12
C SER A 106 -18.65 75.67 -4.76
N TYR A 107 -18.58 76.71 -3.92
CA TYR A 107 -19.75 77.55 -3.62
C TYR A 107 -20.28 78.25 -4.87
N ILE A 108 -19.41 78.85 -5.69
CA ILE A 108 -19.80 79.53 -6.93
C ILE A 108 -20.41 78.53 -7.91
N TYR A 109 -19.83 77.34 -8.06
CA TYR A 109 -20.38 76.31 -8.94
C TYR A 109 -21.77 75.86 -8.51
N LEU A 110 -22.00 75.67 -7.20
CA LEU A 110 -23.27 75.18 -6.67
C LEU A 110 -24.34 76.28 -6.62
N TYR A 111 -23.99 77.46 -6.14
CA TYR A 111 -24.92 78.50 -5.69
C TYR A 111 -24.77 79.83 -6.44
N GLY A 112 -23.78 79.98 -7.31
CA GLY A 112 -23.53 81.21 -8.07
C GLY A 112 -22.91 82.35 -7.26
N ILE A 113 -22.61 82.12 -5.98
CA ILE A 113 -22.01 83.08 -5.05
C ILE A 113 -20.85 82.41 -4.30
N GLY A 114 -19.84 83.20 -3.96
CA GLY A 114 -18.69 82.80 -3.16
C GLY A 114 -19.05 82.54 -1.70
N ARG A 115 -18.11 81.94 -0.94
CA ARG A 115 -18.34 81.51 0.44
C ARG A 115 -18.80 82.66 1.34
N LYS A 116 -18.21 83.85 1.16
CA LYS A 116 -18.52 85.04 1.96
C LYS A 116 -19.91 85.61 1.66
N GLY A 117 -20.33 85.57 0.40
CA GLY A 117 -21.69 85.92 -0.01
C GLY A 117 -22.71 84.90 0.50
N PHE A 118 -22.38 83.61 0.43
CA PHE A 118 -23.22 82.53 0.95
C PHE A 118 -23.44 82.63 2.46
N GLU A 119 -22.44 83.08 3.23
CA GLU A 119 -22.57 83.29 4.68
C GLU A 119 -23.63 84.35 5.05
N GLN A 120 -23.87 85.32 4.16
CA GLN A 120 -24.87 86.37 4.37
C GLN A 120 -26.31 85.89 4.13
N ASN A 121 -26.49 84.91 3.24
CA ASN A 121 -27.79 84.32 2.94
C ASN A 121 -27.63 82.83 2.54
N PRO A 122 -27.58 81.90 3.51
CA PRO A 122 -27.29 80.50 3.21
C PRO A 122 -28.47 79.82 2.52
N LEU A 123 -28.22 79.27 1.34
CA LEU A 123 -29.22 78.56 0.54
C LEU A 123 -29.33 77.07 0.91
N ASP A 124 -28.40 76.54 1.72
CA ASP A 124 -28.38 75.14 2.16
C ASP A 124 -28.13 75.03 3.67
N SER A 125 -29.12 74.48 4.38
CA SER A 125 -29.09 74.26 5.82
C SER A 125 -28.07 73.21 6.29
N ASN A 126 -27.62 72.31 5.42
CA ASN A 126 -26.63 71.26 5.77
C ASN A 126 -25.20 71.81 5.90
N LEU A 127 -24.95 73.02 5.38
CA LEU A 127 -23.67 73.72 5.48
C LEU A 127 -23.58 74.63 6.72
N VAL A 128 -24.66 74.74 7.49
CA VAL A 128 -24.71 75.50 8.75
C VAL A 128 -24.37 74.57 9.92
N GLU A 129 -23.50 75.01 10.85
CA GLU A 129 -23.19 74.23 12.06
C GLU A 129 -24.44 74.08 12.95
N GLY A 130 -24.78 72.85 13.37
CA GLY A 130 -25.82 72.57 14.38
C GLY A 130 -27.22 72.17 13.89
N SER A 131 -27.38 71.69 12.65
CA SER A 131 -28.66 71.19 12.11
C SER A 131 -29.09 69.82 12.70
N GLU A 132 -30.35 69.71 13.18
CA GLU A 132 -30.92 68.51 13.83
C GLU A 132 -30.85 67.23 12.96
N ALA A 133 -30.89 67.35 11.63
CA ALA A 133 -30.92 66.21 10.70
C ALA A 133 -29.63 65.37 10.70
N SER A 134 -28.50 65.98 11.08
CA SER A 134 -27.19 65.32 11.06
C SER A 134 -26.91 64.47 12.32
N LEU A 135 -27.65 64.71 13.40
CA LEU A 135 -27.47 64.03 14.69
C LEU A 135 -28.31 62.75 14.81
N THR A 136 -29.43 62.68 14.08
CA THR A 136 -30.28 61.48 13.97
C THR A 136 -29.64 60.41 13.09
N LEU A 137 -29.06 60.78 11.95
CA LEU A 137 -28.48 59.82 10.99
C LEU A 137 -27.30 59.03 11.57
N LEU A 138 -26.46 59.68 12.39
CA LEU A 138 -25.33 59.03 13.08
C LEU A 138 -25.76 58.01 14.15
N LYS A 139 -26.92 58.22 14.79
CA LYS A 139 -27.44 57.28 15.80
C LYS A 139 -27.99 56.02 15.13
N ASP A 140 -28.72 56.18 14.03
CA ASP A 140 -29.30 55.05 13.29
C ASP A 140 -28.20 54.13 12.71
N GLU A 141 -27.12 54.70 12.18
CA GLU A 141 -25.98 53.94 11.66
C GLU A 141 -25.24 53.16 12.77
N GLN A 142 -25.10 53.77 13.96
CA GLN A 142 -24.48 53.11 15.11
C GLN A 142 -25.32 51.94 15.65
N GLU A 143 -26.64 52.04 15.60
CA GLU A 143 -27.54 50.96 16.01
C GLU A 143 -27.55 49.80 15.00
N ALA A 144 -27.54 50.10 13.70
CA ALA A 144 -27.45 49.08 12.65
C ALA A 144 -26.15 48.24 12.76
N LEU A 145 -25.01 48.91 12.94
CA LEU A 145 -23.71 48.24 13.15
C LEU A 145 -23.70 47.34 14.39
N ARG A 146 -24.36 47.75 15.48
CA ARG A 146 -24.47 46.92 16.69
C ARG A 146 -25.31 45.68 16.45
N GLN A 147 -26.37 45.77 15.67
CA GLN A 147 -27.22 44.63 15.31
C GLN A 147 -26.47 43.63 14.43
N GLU A 148 -25.72 44.09 13.43
CA GLU A 148 -24.89 43.22 12.59
C GLU A 148 -23.81 42.48 13.38
N LEU A 149 -23.15 43.18 14.31
CA LEU A 149 -22.10 42.59 15.15
C LEU A 149 -22.68 41.52 16.10
N ALA A 150 -23.89 41.74 16.62
CA ALA A 150 -24.60 40.76 17.43
C ALA A 150 -25.00 39.52 16.60
N ALA A 151 -25.53 39.71 15.40
CA ALA A 151 -25.88 38.63 14.48
C ALA A 151 -24.66 37.78 14.09
N CYS A 152 -23.55 38.44 13.73
CA CYS A 152 -22.30 37.78 13.37
C CYS A 152 -21.72 36.95 14.53
N ARG A 153 -21.78 37.46 15.77
CA ARG A 153 -21.34 36.71 16.96
C ARG A 153 -22.20 35.48 17.22
N GLN A 154 -23.51 35.59 17.00
CA GLN A 154 -24.43 34.47 17.17
C GLN A 154 -24.16 33.38 16.12
N GLU A 155 -23.92 33.76 14.86
CA GLU A 155 -23.58 32.84 13.78
C GLU A 155 -22.24 32.12 14.02
N LEU A 156 -21.24 32.83 14.56
CA LEU A 156 -19.96 32.23 14.94
C LEU A 156 -20.16 31.19 16.05
N ALA A 157 -20.98 31.48 17.06
CA ALA A 157 -21.25 30.57 18.17
C ALA A 157 -22.01 29.30 17.70
N THR A 158 -22.99 29.46 16.81
CA THR A 158 -23.71 28.32 16.22
C THR A 158 -22.80 27.48 15.33
N THR A 159 -21.94 28.11 14.53
CA THR A 159 -21.00 27.40 13.66
C THR A 159 -19.95 26.64 14.48
N SER A 160 -19.40 27.28 15.52
CA SER A 160 -18.43 26.66 16.43
C SER A 160 -19.01 25.43 17.15
N THR A 161 -20.24 25.53 17.65
CA THR A 161 -20.91 24.41 18.32
C THR A 161 -21.21 23.25 17.37
N GLN A 162 -21.64 23.52 16.13
CA GLN A 162 -21.84 22.51 15.10
C GLN A 162 -20.52 21.81 14.72
N LEU A 163 -19.45 22.56 14.51
CA LEU A 163 -18.12 22.02 14.17
C LEU A 163 -17.58 21.13 15.29
N ASN A 164 -17.71 21.55 16.55
CA ASN A 164 -17.30 20.76 17.71
C ASN A 164 -18.10 19.46 17.84
N ALA A 165 -19.42 19.51 17.60
CA ALA A 165 -20.26 18.32 17.61
C ALA A 165 -19.88 17.33 16.49
N ALA A 166 -19.64 17.84 15.27
CA ALA A 166 -19.19 17.04 14.13
C ALA A 166 -17.81 16.41 14.40
N PHE A 167 -16.86 17.20 14.91
CA PHE A 167 -15.52 16.72 15.25
C PHE A 167 -15.56 15.66 16.36
N LYS A 168 -16.39 15.83 17.40
CA LYS A 168 -16.57 14.85 18.47
C LYS A 168 -17.15 13.53 17.94
N LYS A 169 -18.13 13.59 17.02
CA LYS A 169 -18.70 12.41 16.36
C LYS A 169 -17.65 11.69 15.50
N GLN A 170 -16.90 12.45 14.68
CA GLN A 170 -15.86 11.90 13.82
C GLN A 170 -14.73 11.26 14.64
N LYS A 171 -14.24 11.94 15.70
CA LYS A 171 -13.25 11.39 16.63
C LYS A 171 -13.72 10.09 17.27
N LYS A 172 -14.99 10.01 17.71
CA LYS A 172 -15.56 8.78 18.26
C LYS A 172 -15.53 7.64 17.24
N THR A 173 -15.93 7.88 16.00
CA THR A 173 -15.89 6.87 14.93
C THR A 173 -14.46 6.40 14.64
N TRP A 174 -13.48 7.32 14.57
CA TRP A 174 -12.07 6.96 14.38
C TRP A 174 -11.51 6.14 15.54
N VAL A 175 -11.81 6.51 16.78
CA VAL A 175 -11.35 5.75 17.96
C VAL A 175 -11.97 4.35 17.98
N VAL A 176 -13.27 4.22 17.70
CA VAL A 176 -13.93 2.90 17.61
C VAL A 176 -13.34 2.06 16.48
N GLY A 177 -13.09 2.67 15.31
CA GLY A 177 -12.43 2.01 14.18
C GLY A 177 -11.03 1.51 14.54
N LEU A 178 -10.22 2.37 15.16
CA LEU A 178 -8.86 2.02 15.60
C LEU A 178 -8.87 0.87 16.62
N LEU A 179 -9.75 0.94 17.62
CA LEU A 179 -9.90 -0.12 18.63
C LEU A 179 -10.35 -1.44 18.01
N SER A 180 -11.26 -1.40 17.02
CA SER A 180 -11.72 -2.59 16.31
C SER A 180 -10.58 -3.22 15.51
N THR A 181 -9.79 -2.42 14.78
CA THR A 181 -8.62 -2.91 14.05
C THR A 181 -7.57 -3.50 14.98
N LEU A 182 -7.33 -2.86 16.13
CA LEU A 182 -6.40 -3.36 17.15
C LEU A 182 -6.88 -4.72 17.70
N ALA A 183 -8.17 -4.85 17.99
CA ALA A 183 -8.77 -6.11 18.45
C ALA A 183 -8.61 -7.23 17.41
N ILE A 184 -8.82 -6.94 16.12
CA ILE A 184 -8.62 -7.89 15.03
C ILE A 184 -7.14 -8.31 14.95
N LEU A 185 -6.20 -7.37 15.03
CA LEU A 185 -4.77 -7.66 15.00
C LEU A 185 -4.32 -8.56 16.16
N VAL A 186 -4.82 -8.27 17.36
CA VAL A 186 -4.57 -9.09 18.55
C VAL A 186 -5.14 -10.50 18.35
N PHE A 187 -6.37 -10.62 17.85
CA PHE A 187 -6.99 -11.92 17.58
C PHE A 187 -6.21 -12.74 16.54
N VAL A 188 -5.84 -12.14 15.40
CA VAL A 188 -5.07 -12.82 14.35
C VAL A 188 -3.70 -13.25 14.86
N SER A 189 -3.04 -12.40 15.66
CA SER A 189 -1.74 -12.69 16.24
C SER A 189 -1.82 -13.82 17.27
N ALA A 190 -2.86 -13.82 18.12
CA ALA A 190 -3.11 -14.89 19.08
C ALA A 190 -3.42 -16.23 18.38
N TYR A 191 -4.26 -16.20 17.34
CA TYR A 191 -4.57 -17.38 16.53
C TYR A 191 -3.32 -17.95 15.86
N TRP A 192 -2.51 -17.09 15.23
CA TRP A 192 -1.26 -17.51 14.59
C TRP A 192 -0.25 -18.08 15.59
N LEU A 193 -0.17 -17.51 16.80
CA LEU A 193 0.68 -18.04 17.86
C LEU A 193 0.17 -19.41 18.34
N SER A 194 -1.15 -19.59 18.46
CA SER A 194 -1.77 -20.88 18.80
C SER A 194 -1.42 -21.95 17.78
N GLU A 195 -1.60 -21.68 16.48
CA GLU A 195 -1.23 -22.62 15.42
C GLU A 195 0.27 -22.97 15.47
N ARG A 196 1.13 -21.97 15.74
CA ARG A 196 2.58 -22.22 15.89
C ARG A 196 2.89 -23.12 17.09
N MET A 197 2.21 -22.92 18.21
CA MET A 197 2.38 -23.76 19.40
C MET A 197 1.87 -25.17 19.14
N GLU A 198 0.69 -25.33 18.54
CA GLU A 198 0.16 -26.65 18.14
C GLU A 198 1.11 -27.39 17.20
N TRP A 199 1.63 -26.71 16.17
CA TRP A 199 2.62 -27.29 15.27
C TRP A 199 3.95 -27.62 15.97
N ALA A 200 4.36 -26.82 16.94
CA ALA A 200 5.56 -27.10 17.74
C ALA A 200 5.34 -28.34 18.62
N THR A 201 4.17 -28.47 19.24
CA THR A 201 3.77 -29.66 20.01
C THR A 201 3.76 -30.91 19.13
N ILE A 202 3.11 -30.86 17.96
CA ILE A 202 3.07 -31.99 17.02
C ILE A 202 4.49 -32.39 16.58
N ARG A 203 5.36 -31.42 16.26
CA ARG A 203 6.75 -31.72 15.89
C ARG A 203 7.52 -32.38 17.01
N ASN A 204 7.33 -31.91 18.23
CA ASN A 204 7.97 -32.48 19.42
C ASN A 204 7.46 -33.89 19.71
N ASP A 205 6.15 -34.08 19.78
CA ASP A 205 5.52 -35.35 20.17
C ASP A 205 5.77 -36.45 19.14
N LEU A 206 5.81 -36.10 17.85
CA LEU A 206 6.05 -37.04 16.76
C LEU A 206 7.53 -37.10 16.33
N ASN A 207 8.42 -36.37 16.99
CA ASN A 207 9.84 -36.24 16.60
C ASN A 207 10.01 -35.95 15.10
N ILE A 208 9.29 -34.95 14.58
CA ILE A 208 9.36 -34.55 13.17
C ILE A 208 10.57 -33.63 12.99
N LEU A 209 11.48 -34.04 12.10
CA LEU A 209 12.74 -33.33 11.83
C LEU A 209 13.56 -33.07 13.11
N PRO A 210 13.89 -34.13 13.88
CA PRO A 210 14.53 -34.00 15.20
C PRO A 210 15.99 -33.54 15.10
N TYR A 211 16.61 -33.71 13.93
CA TYR A 211 17.96 -33.26 13.63
C TYR A 211 17.97 -32.36 12.39
N GLN A 212 18.73 -31.27 12.48
CA GLN A 212 18.97 -30.35 11.37
C GLN A 212 20.24 -30.77 10.62
N PRO A 213 20.12 -31.32 9.40
CA PRO A 213 21.27 -31.84 8.67
C PRO A 213 22.17 -30.73 8.15
N THR A 214 23.47 -31.01 8.11
CA THR A 214 24.45 -30.14 7.44
C THR A 214 24.29 -30.18 5.92
N GLN A 215 24.83 -29.20 5.20
CA GLN A 215 24.81 -29.22 3.73
C GLN A 215 25.50 -30.47 3.16
N ALA A 216 26.60 -30.91 3.77
CA ALA A 216 27.29 -32.13 3.36
C ALA A 216 26.41 -33.39 3.53
N GLU A 217 25.62 -33.46 4.59
CA GLU A 217 24.66 -34.53 4.81
C GLU A 217 23.51 -34.48 3.79
N ILE A 218 22.99 -33.29 3.51
CA ILE A 218 21.98 -33.05 2.47
C ILE A 218 22.48 -33.51 1.10
N ASP A 219 23.70 -33.13 0.73
CA ASP A 219 24.31 -33.49 -0.56
C ASP A 219 24.63 -34.99 -0.64
N SER A 220 24.99 -35.60 0.49
CA SER A 220 25.28 -37.04 0.54
C SER A 220 24.03 -37.89 0.29
N LEU A 221 22.87 -37.48 0.83
CA LEU A 221 21.62 -38.23 0.74
C LEU A 221 20.81 -37.90 -0.52
N SER A 222 20.76 -36.62 -0.92
CA SER A 222 19.95 -36.17 -2.06
C SER A 222 20.44 -36.78 -3.37
N GLY A 223 19.50 -37.11 -4.26
CA GLY A 223 19.79 -37.59 -5.61
C GLY A 223 19.01 -38.83 -6.01
N ILE A 224 19.50 -39.46 -7.07
CA ILE A 224 18.90 -40.67 -7.67
C ILE A 224 19.69 -41.89 -7.24
N TRP A 225 18.98 -42.91 -6.76
CA TRP A 225 19.54 -44.13 -6.20
C TRP A 225 18.94 -45.35 -6.90
N LEU A 226 19.78 -46.31 -7.28
CA LEU A 226 19.32 -47.67 -7.51
C LEU A 226 18.99 -48.30 -6.17
N TYR A 227 17.81 -48.90 -6.06
CA TYR A 227 17.30 -49.52 -4.85
C TYR A 227 17.01 -50.99 -5.10
N TYR A 228 17.74 -51.87 -4.43
CA TYR A 228 17.52 -53.31 -4.47
C TYR A 228 16.86 -53.78 -3.18
N THR A 229 15.87 -54.65 -3.33
CA THR A 229 15.11 -55.20 -2.22
C THR A 229 14.75 -56.65 -2.53
N GLY A 230 14.78 -57.51 -1.52
CA GLY A 230 14.18 -58.83 -1.64
C GLY A 230 12.69 -58.70 -1.98
N ALA A 231 12.14 -59.67 -2.69
CA ALA A 231 10.75 -59.70 -3.10
C ALA A 231 9.89 -60.78 -2.40
N PRO A 232 10.06 -61.07 -1.08
CA PRO A 232 9.12 -61.95 -0.36
C PRO A 232 7.71 -61.35 -0.31
N GLN A 233 7.56 -60.09 -0.72
CA GLN A 233 6.27 -59.45 -0.90
C GLN A 233 5.49 -59.97 -2.11
N ALA A 234 6.06 -60.80 -2.99
CA ALA A 234 5.28 -61.44 -4.05
C ALA A 234 4.20 -62.36 -3.45
N ARG A 235 3.13 -62.60 -4.22
CA ARG A 235 1.95 -63.37 -3.76
C ARG A 235 2.36 -64.73 -3.20
N GLY A 236 1.65 -65.24 -2.19
CA GLY A 236 1.99 -66.50 -1.51
C GLY A 236 2.03 -67.74 -2.39
N ASN A 237 1.49 -67.67 -3.60
CA ASN A 237 1.53 -68.73 -4.60
C ASN A 237 2.80 -68.72 -5.48
N ASP A 238 3.71 -67.75 -5.34
CA ASP A 238 5.01 -67.77 -6.01
C ASP A 238 6.03 -68.52 -5.14
N PRO A 239 6.41 -69.77 -5.49
CA PRO A 239 7.33 -70.58 -4.70
C PRO A 239 8.73 -69.97 -4.61
N ASN A 240 9.09 -69.08 -5.55
CA ASN A 240 10.40 -68.45 -5.60
C ASN A 240 10.42 -67.06 -4.96
N ARG A 241 9.33 -66.60 -4.32
CA ARG A 241 9.25 -65.21 -3.79
C ARG A 241 10.38 -64.82 -2.85
N TYR A 242 10.88 -65.76 -2.05
CA TYR A 242 12.00 -65.53 -1.14
C TYR A 242 13.35 -65.43 -1.86
N HIS A 243 13.45 -65.99 -3.07
CA HIS A 243 14.63 -66.02 -3.93
C HIS A 243 14.55 -64.97 -5.06
N GLN A 244 13.60 -64.05 -4.98
CA GLN A 244 13.43 -62.97 -5.94
C GLN A 244 13.94 -61.65 -5.40
N VAL A 245 14.47 -60.82 -6.30
CA VAL A 245 14.91 -59.46 -6.05
C VAL A 245 14.19 -58.52 -7.02
N ALA A 246 13.82 -57.35 -6.52
CA ALA A 246 13.37 -56.24 -7.36
C ALA A 246 14.41 -55.12 -7.37
N ASN A 247 14.76 -54.65 -8.57
CA ASN A 247 15.51 -53.43 -8.75
C ASN A 247 14.55 -52.27 -9.04
N ASN A 248 14.74 -51.16 -8.31
CA ASN A 248 13.88 -49.98 -8.34
C ASN A 248 14.76 -48.73 -8.45
N LEU A 249 14.12 -47.58 -8.69
CA LEU A 249 14.78 -46.28 -8.58
C LEU A 249 14.16 -45.48 -7.45
N VAL A 250 15.00 -44.81 -6.67
CA VAL A 250 14.58 -43.91 -5.60
C VAL A 250 15.10 -42.51 -5.91
N GLU A 251 14.21 -41.53 -5.83
CA GLU A 251 14.52 -40.11 -5.81
C GLU A 251 14.37 -39.59 -4.38
N ILE A 252 15.45 -39.01 -3.86
CA ILE A 252 15.44 -38.30 -2.57
C ILE A 252 15.75 -36.83 -2.84
N THR A 253 14.78 -35.97 -2.50
CA THR A 253 14.84 -34.53 -2.83
C THR A 253 14.66 -33.71 -1.56
N TYR A 254 15.60 -32.81 -1.29
CA TYR A 254 15.51 -31.86 -0.18
C TYR A 254 14.79 -30.58 -0.61
N LYS A 255 13.71 -30.23 0.09
CA LYS A 255 12.97 -28.97 -0.14
C LYS A 255 12.34 -28.47 1.15
N ASN A 256 12.30 -27.16 1.35
CA ASN A 256 11.62 -26.51 2.47
C ASN A 256 12.00 -27.08 3.86
N GLY A 257 13.25 -27.52 4.04
CA GLY A 257 13.75 -28.06 5.31
C GLY A 257 13.51 -29.56 5.55
N TYR A 258 13.00 -30.32 4.58
CA TYR A 258 12.74 -31.75 4.71
C TYR A 258 13.06 -32.53 3.42
N PHE A 259 13.22 -33.86 3.52
CA PHE A 259 13.40 -34.72 2.34
C PHE A 259 12.10 -35.41 1.95
N THR A 260 11.80 -35.40 0.66
CA THR A 260 10.79 -36.28 0.07
C THR A 260 11.43 -37.53 -0.51
N PHE A 261 10.70 -38.63 -0.44
CA PHE A 261 11.08 -39.93 -0.97
C PHE A 261 10.08 -40.34 -2.06
N TYR A 262 10.57 -40.67 -3.24
CA TYR A 262 9.79 -41.30 -4.29
C TYR A 262 10.51 -42.55 -4.78
N ARG A 263 9.84 -43.71 -4.76
CA ARG A 263 10.37 -44.95 -5.33
C ARG A 263 9.57 -45.33 -6.55
N HIS A 264 10.21 -45.38 -7.71
CA HIS A 264 9.69 -46.02 -8.90
C HIS A 264 9.92 -47.52 -8.77
N GLY A 265 8.84 -48.28 -8.57
CA GLY A 265 8.91 -49.72 -8.42
C GLY A 265 8.75 -50.44 -9.74
N ALA A 266 9.17 -51.71 -9.83
CA ALA A 266 8.89 -52.55 -11.00
C ALA A 266 7.39 -52.59 -11.35
N ASN A 267 6.54 -52.74 -10.33
CA ASN A 267 5.08 -52.74 -10.47
C ASN A 267 4.40 -51.64 -9.64
N ILE A 268 4.96 -51.29 -8.46
CA ILE A 268 4.29 -50.46 -7.46
C ILE A 268 5.21 -49.31 -7.02
N ASP A 269 4.78 -48.09 -7.32
CA ASP A 269 5.46 -46.87 -6.89
C ASP A 269 5.16 -46.58 -5.40
N HIS A 270 6.15 -46.04 -4.69
CA HIS A 270 5.98 -45.56 -3.32
C HIS A 270 6.28 -44.06 -3.20
N ILE A 271 5.61 -43.42 -2.26
CA ILE A 271 5.85 -42.03 -1.85
C ILE A 271 6.05 -41.96 -0.34
N GLY A 272 6.82 -40.97 0.11
CA GLY A 272 7.03 -40.75 1.53
C GLY A 272 8.05 -39.65 1.82
N TYR A 273 8.74 -39.78 2.95
CA TYR A 273 9.72 -38.81 3.43
C TYR A 273 10.92 -39.50 4.06
N VAL A 274 12.02 -38.76 4.11
CA VAL A 274 13.24 -39.15 4.84
C VAL A 274 13.54 -38.05 5.85
N GLN A 275 13.95 -38.43 7.05
CA GLN A 275 14.47 -37.47 8.03
C GLN A 275 15.73 -38.02 8.68
N PHE A 276 16.61 -37.11 9.09
CA PHE A 276 17.75 -37.47 9.92
C PHE A 276 17.27 -37.60 11.37
N GLU A 277 17.65 -38.72 12.00
CA GLU A 277 17.41 -38.97 13.43
C GLU A 277 18.61 -38.50 14.26
N SER A 278 19.81 -38.61 13.68
CA SER A 278 21.07 -38.17 14.26
C SER A 278 22.11 -38.01 13.13
N PRO A 279 23.35 -37.54 13.42
CA PRO A 279 24.40 -37.50 12.40
C PRO A 279 24.55 -38.86 11.70
N SER A 280 24.50 -38.86 10.37
CA SER A 280 24.61 -40.07 9.52
C SER A 280 23.53 -41.16 9.70
N LEU A 281 22.48 -40.97 10.51
CA LEU A 281 21.38 -41.91 10.68
C LEU A 281 20.08 -41.30 10.16
N VAL A 282 19.40 -42.00 9.25
CA VAL A 282 18.15 -41.53 8.65
C VAL A 282 17.05 -42.56 8.79
N SER A 283 15.84 -42.07 9.06
CA SER A 283 14.61 -42.87 8.97
C SER A 283 13.93 -42.59 7.64
N ILE A 284 13.39 -43.64 7.04
CA ILE A 284 12.65 -43.60 5.79
C ILE A 284 11.26 -44.13 6.07
N TYR A 285 10.26 -43.29 5.83
CA TYR A 285 8.88 -43.73 5.74
C TYR A 285 8.44 -43.69 4.29
N SER A 286 7.80 -44.75 3.82
CA SER A 286 7.13 -44.73 2.52
C SER A 286 5.88 -45.59 2.53
N ARG A 287 5.00 -45.35 1.57
CA ARG A 287 3.76 -46.13 1.36
C ARG A 287 3.48 -46.23 -0.13
N VAL A 288 2.60 -47.15 -0.51
CA VAL A 288 2.13 -47.24 -1.90
C VAL A 288 1.52 -45.92 -2.34
N LYS A 289 1.89 -45.48 -3.54
CA LYS A 289 1.28 -44.32 -4.19
C LYS A 289 -0.09 -44.74 -4.73
N ASN A 290 -1.14 -44.15 -4.18
CA ASN A 290 -2.53 -44.35 -4.61
C ASN A 290 -3.27 -43.01 -4.72
N ASN A 291 -4.44 -43.05 -5.36
CA ASN A 291 -5.28 -41.87 -5.56
C ASN A 291 -6.32 -41.69 -4.43
N THR A 292 -6.37 -42.62 -3.46
CA THR A 292 -7.38 -42.63 -2.39
C THR A 292 -6.93 -41.89 -1.14
N GLY A 293 -5.64 -41.57 -1.03
CA GLY A 293 -5.04 -40.96 0.16
C GLY A 293 -4.88 -41.94 1.34
N LYS A 294 -5.34 -43.18 1.21
CA LYS A 294 -5.21 -44.21 2.26
C LYS A 294 -3.78 -44.72 2.35
N VAL A 295 -3.34 -45.07 3.55
CA VAL A 295 -2.05 -45.74 3.75
C VAL A 295 -2.19 -47.21 3.38
N GLU A 296 -1.40 -47.64 2.40
CA GLU A 296 -1.34 -49.02 1.93
C GLU A 296 0.13 -49.46 1.91
N SER A 297 0.37 -50.66 2.46
CA SER A 297 1.69 -51.29 2.63
C SER A 297 2.79 -50.31 3.07
N PRO A 298 2.66 -49.73 4.29
CA PRO A 298 3.67 -48.82 4.81
C PRO A 298 5.01 -49.54 4.95
N ILE A 299 6.08 -48.78 4.77
CA ILE A 299 7.46 -49.18 4.96
C ILE A 299 8.09 -48.21 5.95
N HIS A 300 8.67 -48.76 7.01
CA HIS A 300 9.54 -48.03 7.93
C HIS A 300 10.93 -48.63 7.86
N ALA A 301 11.94 -47.79 7.58
CA ALA A 301 13.31 -48.24 7.48
C ALA A 301 14.28 -47.31 8.20
N LEU A 302 15.36 -47.89 8.72
CA LEU A 302 16.53 -47.15 9.21
C LEU A 302 17.69 -47.39 8.26
N LEU A 303 18.34 -46.32 7.84
CA LEU A 303 19.51 -46.32 6.97
C LEU A 303 20.63 -45.55 7.66
N ARG A 304 21.88 -46.03 7.49
CA ARG A 304 23.07 -45.31 7.94
C ARG A 304 23.93 -44.90 6.75
N LEU A 305 24.38 -43.65 6.75
CA LEU A 305 25.31 -43.09 5.78
C LEU A 305 26.73 -43.56 6.08
N ASP A 306 27.01 -44.84 5.80
CA ASP A 306 28.33 -45.43 5.93
C ASP A 306 29.31 -44.78 4.94
N LYS A 307 30.38 -44.16 5.46
CA LYS A 307 31.46 -43.62 4.62
C LYS A 307 32.33 -44.75 4.06
N GLY A 308 32.81 -44.57 2.83
CA GLY A 308 33.80 -45.47 2.22
C GLY A 308 33.23 -46.70 1.50
N LYS A 309 31.91 -46.91 1.50
CA LYS A 309 31.24 -47.94 0.70
C LYS A 309 30.61 -47.30 -0.55
N GLY A 310 30.61 -48.03 -1.67
CA GLY A 310 29.91 -47.62 -2.90
C GLY A 310 28.38 -47.78 -2.84
N TYR A 311 27.85 -48.23 -1.70
CA TYR A 311 26.44 -48.50 -1.46
C TYR A 311 26.09 -48.18 0.00
N LEU A 312 24.79 -48.02 0.26
CA LEU A 312 24.21 -47.90 1.60
C LEU A 312 23.26 -49.07 1.85
N THR A 313 23.08 -49.45 3.10
CA THR A 313 22.11 -50.48 3.49
C THR A 313 21.07 -49.91 4.44
N SER A 314 19.82 -50.33 4.26
CA SER A 314 18.76 -50.10 5.25
C SER A 314 18.18 -51.42 5.74
N ILE A 315 17.63 -51.40 6.95
CA ILE A 315 16.74 -52.45 7.45
C ILE A 315 15.34 -51.85 7.45
N ALA A 316 14.42 -52.49 6.75
CA ALA A 316 13.05 -52.04 6.61
C ALA A 316 12.07 -53.09 7.13
N THR A 317 10.93 -52.62 7.62
CA THR A 317 9.76 -53.45 7.93
C THR A 317 8.63 -53.09 6.98
N THR A 318 7.93 -54.10 6.48
CA THR A 318 6.84 -53.96 5.52
C THR A 318 5.92 -55.18 5.58
N TRP A 319 4.94 -55.26 4.69
CA TRP A 319 3.93 -56.30 4.60
C TRP A 319 4.21 -57.23 3.40
N SER A 320 3.90 -58.51 3.51
CA SER A 320 3.80 -59.39 2.34
C SER A 320 2.57 -58.97 1.53
N PHE A 321 2.65 -58.77 0.20
CA PHE A 321 1.45 -58.39 -0.59
C PHE A 321 0.49 -59.57 -0.80
N ASP A 322 0.27 -60.37 0.24
CA ASP A 322 -0.74 -61.42 0.28
C ASP A 322 -2.12 -60.85 0.63
N THR A 323 -3.16 -61.68 0.45
CA THR A 323 -4.55 -61.25 0.67
C THR A 323 -5.10 -61.74 2.01
N GLY A 324 -5.94 -60.91 2.64
CA GLY A 324 -6.66 -61.27 3.87
C GLY A 324 -5.71 -61.58 5.03
N LYS A 325 -5.91 -62.76 5.65
CA LYS A 325 -5.15 -63.20 6.83
C LYS A 325 -3.71 -63.65 6.52
N SER A 326 -3.36 -63.79 5.24
CA SER A 326 -2.03 -64.22 4.79
C SER A 326 -1.06 -63.06 4.60
N ASN A 327 -1.55 -61.82 4.68
CA ASN A 327 -0.72 -60.64 4.74
C ASN A 327 -0.02 -60.60 6.10
N ASP A 328 1.30 -60.60 6.09
CA ASP A 328 2.12 -60.64 7.29
C ASP A 328 3.26 -59.62 7.25
N MET A 329 3.69 -59.16 8.42
CA MET A 329 4.83 -58.29 8.58
C MET A 329 6.13 -59.05 8.32
N ILE A 330 7.03 -58.41 7.59
CA ILE A 330 8.35 -58.91 7.27
C ILE A 330 9.39 -57.79 7.43
N GLY A 331 10.56 -58.15 7.91
CA GLY A 331 11.77 -57.35 7.86
C GLY A 331 12.59 -57.72 6.62
N ILE A 332 13.18 -56.72 5.95
CA ILE A 332 14.01 -56.92 4.77
C ILE A 332 15.20 -55.95 4.80
N ARG A 333 16.36 -56.42 4.31
CA ARG A 333 17.48 -55.53 3.98
C ARG A 333 17.28 -54.93 2.59
N ASN A 334 17.58 -53.63 2.46
CA ASN A 334 17.64 -52.96 1.16
C ASN A 334 19.01 -52.38 0.92
N VAL A 335 19.38 -52.29 -0.36
CA VAL A 335 20.67 -51.76 -0.79
C VAL A 335 20.43 -50.57 -1.73
N PHE A 336 21.09 -49.46 -1.43
CA PHE A 336 21.03 -48.22 -2.21
C PHE A 336 22.36 -47.95 -2.88
N ILE A 337 22.37 -47.71 -4.19
CA ILE A 337 23.58 -47.38 -4.96
C ILE A 337 23.36 -46.05 -5.67
N LYS A 338 24.11 -45.02 -5.27
CA LYS A 338 23.94 -43.66 -5.80
C LYS A 338 24.28 -43.61 -7.28
N GLN A 339 23.36 -43.09 -8.10
CA GLN A 339 23.57 -42.90 -9.54
C GLN A 339 24.04 -41.49 -9.87
N GLY A 340 23.58 -40.50 -9.10
CA GLY A 340 24.02 -39.11 -9.19
C GLY A 340 23.10 -38.16 -8.44
N ASN A 341 23.38 -36.87 -8.58
CA ASN A 341 22.64 -35.80 -7.93
C ASN A 341 21.68 -35.15 -8.93
N GLY A 342 20.45 -34.86 -8.49
CA GLY A 342 19.43 -34.17 -9.30
C GLY A 342 19.08 -34.87 -10.63
N GLY A 343 18.56 -34.07 -11.55
CA GLY A 343 18.05 -34.53 -12.85
C GLY A 343 16.55 -34.86 -12.83
N THR A 344 16.02 -35.24 -13.98
CA THR A 344 14.61 -35.61 -14.17
C THR A 344 14.50 -37.11 -14.42
N LEU A 345 13.48 -37.73 -13.82
CA LEU A 345 13.10 -39.11 -14.08
C LEU A 345 11.82 -39.12 -14.91
N GLU A 346 11.86 -39.81 -16.04
CA GLU A 346 10.74 -39.98 -16.94
C GLU A 346 10.48 -41.47 -17.18
N GLU A 347 9.23 -41.88 -17.09
CA GLU A 347 8.82 -43.23 -17.44
C GLU A 347 8.65 -43.35 -18.96
N ILE A 348 9.33 -44.32 -19.57
CA ILE A 348 9.17 -44.64 -20.98
C ILE A 348 8.07 -45.70 -21.10
N THR A 349 6.91 -45.26 -21.56
CA THR A 349 5.74 -46.12 -21.83
C THR A 349 5.56 -46.36 -23.33
N ASN A 350 4.86 -47.45 -23.70
CA ASN A 350 4.40 -47.73 -25.06
C ASN A 350 5.50 -47.84 -26.14
N THR A 351 6.67 -48.39 -25.79
CA THR A 351 7.74 -48.72 -26.75
C THR A 351 7.83 -50.24 -26.99
N PRO A 352 8.37 -50.69 -28.14
CA PRO A 352 8.62 -52.12 -28.38
C PRO A 352 9.49 -52.77 -27.30
N GLU A 353 10.44 -52.02 -26.75
CA GLU A 353 11.31 -52.48 -25.66
C GLU A 353 10.52 -52.73 -24.36
N ASN A 354 9.60 -51.82 -24.00
CA ASN A 354 8.73 -51.96 -22.84
C ASN A 354 7.80 -53.20 -22.98
N ALA A 355 7.21 -53.38 -24.17
CA ALA A 355 6.36 -54.54 -24.48
C ALA A 355 7.11 -55.87 -24.43
N ASN A 356 8.38 -55.90 -24.86
CA ASN A 356 9.20 -57.11 -24.89
C ASN A 356 9.81 -57.47 -23.52
N CYS A 357 10.16 -56.48 -22.69
CA CYS A 357 10.86 -56.74 -21.43
C CYS A 357 9.94 -57.08 -20.24
N HIS A 358 8.62 -56.83 -20.36
CA HIS A 358 7.66 -56.88 -19.26
C HIS A 358 8.18 -56.15 -18.01
N CYS A 359 8.74 -54.96 -18.22
CA CYS A 359 9.46 -54.20 -17.20
C CYS A 359 9.09 -52.72 -17.28
N LYS A 360 9.18 -52.02 -16.14
CA LYS A 360 9.06 -50.55 -16.13
C LYS A 360 10.39 -49.95 -16.56
N ILE A 361 10.39 -49.14 -17.61
CA ILE A 361 11.59 -48.48 -18.12
C ILE A 361 11.60 -47.03 -17.66
N MET A 362 12.65 -46.64 -16.94
CA MET A 362 12.84 -45.28 -16.45
C MET A 362 14.07 -44.65 -17.10
N LYS A 363 13.93 -43.43 -17.60
CA LYS A 363 15.03 -42.61 -18.11
C LYS A 363 15.37 -41.53 -17.10
N TRP A 364 16.63 -41.49 -16.71
CA TRP A 364 17.20 -40.41 -15.93
C TRP A 364 17.98 -39.48 -16.84
N GLN A 365 17.62 -38.21 -16.84
CA GLN A 365 18.33 -37.14 -17.54
C GLN A 365 18.94 -36.16 -16.54
N SER A 366 20.25 -36.01 -16.60
CA SER A 366 21.03 -34.98 -15.93
C SER A 366 21.77 -34.17 -16.99
N ALA A 367 22.20 -32.94 -16.67
CA ALA A 367 22.74 -31.95 -17.62
C ALA A 367 23.65 -32.53 -18.73
N ASN A 368 24.51 -33.51 -18.40
CA ASN A 368 25.43 -34.16 -19.34
C ASN A 368 25.30 -35.70 -19.41
N ARG A 369 24.25 -36.30 -18.82
CA ARG A 369 24.11 -37.78 -18.73
C ARG A 369 22.67 -38.20 -18.91
N SER A 370 22.46 -39.17 -19.79
CA SER A 370 21.20 -39.90 -19.91
C SER A 370 21.46 -41.36 -19.60
N LYS A 371 20.68 -41.95 -18.68
CA LYS A 371 20.72 -43.39 -18.39
C LYS A 371 19.31 -43.96 -18.39
N THR A 372 19.18 -45.17 -18.92
CA THR A 372 17.93 -45.92 -18.90
C THR A 372 18.06 -47.09 -17.94
N PHE A 373 17.02 -47.32 -17.15
CA PHE A 373 16.94 -48.38 -16.16
C PHE A 373 15.71 -49.23 -16.42
N GLN A 374 15.90 -50.55 -16.48
CA GLN A 374 14.82 -51.53 -16.58
C GLN A 374 14.52 -52.09 -15.20
N LEU A 375 13.37 -51.73 -14.63
CA LEU A 375 12.92 -52.12 -13.30
C LEU A 375 12.04 -53.37 -13.41
N LYS A 376 12.50 -54.49 -12.84
CA LYS A 376 11.76 -55.75 -12.84
C LYS A 376 12.13 -56.67 -11.68
N TYR A 377 11.28 -57.67 -11.46
CA TYR A 377 11.60 -58.81 -10.60
C TYR A 377 12.52 -59.77 -11.35
N ARG A 378 13.52 -60.31 -10.64
CA ARG A 378 14.44 -61.33 -11.16
C ARG A 378 14.77 -62.32 -10.05
N LEU A 379 15.20 -63.53 -10.43
CA LEU A 379 15.78 -64.47 -9.48
C LEU A 379 17.13 -63.94 -8.99
N LEU A 380 17.41 -64.10 -7.70
CA LEU A 380 18.63 -63.63 -7.05
C LEU A 380 19.89 -64.13 -7.78
N ASP A 381 19.90 -65.39 -8.19
CA ASP A 381 21.01 -66.04 -8.91
C ASP A 381 21.36 -65.38 -10.24
N THR A 382 20.41 -64.67 -10.85
CA THR A 382 20.61 -63.98 -12.14
C THR A 382 21.32 -62.63 -12.01
N LEU A 383 21.51 -62.13 -10.78
CA LEU A 383 22.34 -60.94 -10.57
C LEU A 383 23.80 -61.26 -10.93
N THR A 384 24.52 -60.30 -11.52
CA THR A 384 25.95 -60.46 -11.81
C THR A 384 26.84 -60.04 -10.65
N ASP A 385 26.33 -59.20 -9.75
CA ASP A 385 27.07 -58.68 -8.60
C ASP A 385 26.96 -59.61 -7.40
N GLU A 386 28.00 -60.41 -7.17
CA GLU A 386 28.12 -61.33 -6.03
C GLU A 386 28.11 -60.63 -4.67
N SER A 387 28.59 -59.38 -4.60
CA SER A 387 28.56 -58.61 -3.36
C SER A 387 27.13 -58.18 -3.02
N LEU A 388 26.36 -57.78 -4.04
CA LEU A 388 24.96 -57.47 -3.89
C LEU A 388 24.15 -58.70 -3.48
N LYS A 389 24.35 -59.86 -4.14
CA LYS A 389 23.64 -61.11 -3.79
C LYS A 389 23.71 -61.43 -2.30
N LYS A 390 24.93 -61.39 -1.73
CA LYS A 390 25.17 -61.66 -0.29
C LYS A 390 24.47 -60.68 0.66
N LEU A 391 24.10 -59.49 0.19
CA LEU A 391 23.43 -58.49 1.01
C LEU A 391 21.91 -58.69 1.04
N ILE A 392 21.32 -59.22 -0.04
CA ILE A 392 19.86 -59.30 -0.24
C ILE A 392 19.38 -60.74 -0.49
N ASP A 393 20.12 -61.72 0.01
CA ASP A 393 19.75 -63.13 0.00
C ASP A 393 18.60 -63.43 0.96
N GLU A 394 18.16 -64.68 1.01
CA GLU A 394 17.06 -65.13 1.86
C GLU A 394 17.34 -64.88 3.34
N LYS A 395 18.62 -64.86 3.75
CA LYS A 395 19.06 -64.56 5.12
C LYS A 395 18.89 -63.10 5.50
N SER A 396 18.65 -62.23 4.51
CA SER A 396 18.33 -60.82 4.72
C SER A 396 16.84 -60.58 5.02
N ILE A 397 16.02 -61.63 4.96
CA ILE A 397 14.57 -61.60 5.22
C ILE A 397 14.31 -62.08 6.65
N LEU A 398 13.54 -61.30 7.41
CA LEU A 398 13.12 -61.61 8.76
C LEU A 398 11.60 -61.76 8.78
N LEU A 399 11.10 -62.96 9.03
CA LEU A 399 9.66 -63.20 9.17
C LEU A 399 9.18 -62.76 10.57
N ARG A 400 7.95 -62.25 10.70
CA ARG A 400 7.36 -61.92 12.01
C ARG A 400 7.29 -63.15 12.92
N GLU A 401 6.85 -64.27 12.36
CA GLU A 401 6.88 -65.58 13.01
C GLU A 401 7.93 -66.45 12.32
N PRO A 402 8.94 -66.97 13.06
CA PRO A 402 9.91 -67.89 12.50
C PRO A 402 9.23 -69.14 11.91
N GLN A 403 9.59 -69.51 10.69
CA GLN A 403 9.07 -70.71 10.01
C GLN A 403 10.24 -71.56 9.53
N GLU A 404 10.26 -72.84 9.91
CA GLU A 404 11.26 -73.80 9.44
C GLU A 404 11.09 -74.08 7.94
N GLY A 405 12.21 -74.22 7.22
CA GLY A 405 12.21 -74.57 5.79
C GLY A 405 11.89 -73.43 4.81
N LEU A 406 11.50 -72.24 5.27
CA LEU A 406 11.26 -71.08 4.41
C LEU A 406 12.54 -70.27 4.08
N ILE A 407 13.47 -70.21 5.04
CA ILE A 407 14.80 -69.64 4.86
C ILE A 407 15.73 -70.84 4.76
N LEU A 408 16.25 -71.12 3.56
CA LEU A 408 17.03 -72.34 3.31
C LEU A 408 18.26 -72.37 4.23
N THR A 409 18.30 -73.35 5.14
CA THR A 409 19.54 -73.78 5.78
C THR A 409 20.34 -74.60 4.76
N PRO A 410 21.69 -74.61 4.81
CA PRO A 410 22.53 -75.34 3.85
C PRO A 410 22.19 -76.84 3.70
N GLU A 411 21.52 -77.44 4.69
CA GLU A 411 21.10 -78.84 4.70
C GLU A 411 19.99 -79.16 3.67
N SER A 412 19.16 -78.19 3.29
CA SER A 412 18.08 -78.41 2.32
C SER A 412 18.57 -78.63 0.87
N ILE A 413 19.80 -78.22 0.56
CA ILE A 413 20.40 -78.35 -0.78
C ILE A 413 20.88 -79.79 -1.05
N GLN A 414 21.16 -80.58 -0.01
CA GLN A 414 21.61 -81.97 -0.18
C GLN A 414 20.48 -82.97 -0.48
N GLY A 415 19.22 -82.60 -0.25
CA GLY A 415 18.07 -83.48 -0.45
C GLY A 415 17.50 -83.54 -1.87
N GLN A 416 17.87 -82.62 -2.77
CA GLN A 416 17.28 -82.50 -4.12
C GLN A 416 18.11 -83.10 -5.26
N LYS A 417 19.23 -83.79 -4.96
CA LYS A 417 19.86 -84.69 -5.94
C LYS A 417 19.32 -86.12 -5.79
N ARG A 418 18.16 -86.39 -6.40
CA ARG A 418 17.79 -87.72 -6.90
C ARG A 418 16.99 -87.61 -8.18
#